data_AF-A0A0G0QSD0-F1
#
_entry.id   AF-A0A0G0QSD0-F1
#
_cell.length_a   1.000
_cell.length_b   1.000
_cell.length_c   1.000
_cell.angle_alpha   90.00
_cell.angle_beta   90.00
_cell.angle_gamma   90.00
#
_symmetry.space_group_name_H-M   'P 1'
#
loop_
_entity.id
_entity.type
_entity.pdbx_description
1 polymer ?
#
loop_
_entity_poly.entity_id
_entity_poly.type
_entity_poly.pdbx_seq_one_letter_code
_entity_poly.pdbx_strand_id
1 'polypeptide(L)'
;MTQHEDIEKEIKQLGERIALLLVASDLSDEVKAGFVAMIPEMTAEQLDRLIVLLESNVKETAALEEQQLGRSVQKAQKAYETAHKEEEKKAINSLKAIENLLNQ
;
A
#
# COMPACT_ATOMS: atom_id res chain seq x y z
N MET A 1 16.72 -37.31 10.02
CA MET A 1 17.18 -35.90 10.01
C MET A 1 18.02 -35.72 11.26
N THR A 2 19.19 -35.12 11.12
CA THR A 2 20.06 -34.81 12.24
C THR A 2 19.65 -33.47 12.84
N GLN A 3 19.82 -33.26 14.14
CA GLN A 3 19.49 -31.99 14.81
C GLN A 3 20.13 -30.76 14.12
N HIS A 4 21.24 -30.97 13.41
CA HIS A 4 21.93 -29.92 12.66
C HIS A 4 21.14 -29.43 11.43
N GLU A 5 20.46 -30.33 10.73
CA GLU A 5 19.64 -30.01 9.56
C GLU A 5 18.38 -29.23 9.96
N ASP A 6 17.81 -29.54 11.13
CA ASP A 6 16.63 -28.85 11.66
C ASP A 6 16.97 -27.41 12.07
N ILE A 7 18.11 -27.19 12.72
CA ILE A 7 18.59 -25.85 13.10
C ILE A 7 18.89 -24.98 11.87
N GLU A 8 19.56 -25.53 10.86
CA GLU A 8 19.84 -24.81 9.61
C GLU A 8 18.55 -24.37 8.90
N LYS A 9 17.53 -25.24 8.92
CA LYS A 9 16.22 -24.93 8.34
C LYS A 9 15.52 -23.79 9.08
N GLU A 10 15.54 -23.80 10.41
CA GLU A 10 14.94 -22.74 11.23
C GLU A 10 15.62 -21.38 11.00
N ILE A 11 16.95 -21.36 10.98
CA ILE A 11 17.73 -20.13 10.73
C ILE A 11 17.44 -19.58 9.33
N LYS A 12 17.35 -20.46 8.33
CA LYS A 12 17.01 -20.07 6.96
C LYS A 12 15.63 -19.45 6.88
N GLN A 13 14.62 -20.07 7.50
CA GLN A 13 13.26 -19.55 7.53
C GLN A 13 13.18 -18.19 8.24
N LEU A 14 13.93 -18.02 9.32
CA LEU A 14 14.02 -16.75 10.03
C LEU A 14 14.60 -15.64 9.13
N GLY A 15 15.70 -15.94 8.44
CA GLY A 15 16.33 -15.02 7.49
C GLY A 15 15.41 -14.64 6.32
N GLU A 16 14.71 -15.62 5.73
CA GLU A 16 13.72 -15.39 4.66
C GLU A 16 12.58 -14.48 5.13
N ARG A 17 12.08 -14.68 6.35
CA ARG A 17 11.04 -13.83 6.93
C ARG A 17 11.51 -12.40 7.15
N ILE A 18 12.71 -12.20 7.70
CA ILE A 18 13.27 -10.86 7.91
C ILE A 18 13.48 -10.15 6.56
N ALA A 19 14.00 -10.86 5.56
CA ALA A 19 14.19 -10.31 4.21
C ALA A 19 12.86 -9.87 3.59
N LEU A 20 11.82 -10.71 3.69
CA LEU A 20 10.48 -10.38 3.20
C LEU A 20 9.92 -9.12 3.89
N LEU A 21 10.04 -9.04 5.21
CA LEU A 21 9.55 -7.91 5.99
C LEU A 21 10.31 -6.61 5.67
N LEU A 22 11.62 -6.68 5.48
CA LEU A 22 12.42 -5.52 5.05
C LEU A 22 12.00 -5.04 3.67
N VAL A 23 11.79 -5.94 2.71
CA VAL A 23 11.33 -5.57 1.36
C VAL A 23 9.95 -4.92 1.41
N ALA A 24 9.02 -5.50 2.18
CA ALA A 24 7.65 -5.01 2.31
C ALA A 24 7.51 -3.73 3.16
N SER A 25 8.50 -3.40 3.98
CA SER A 25 8.49 -2.20 4.81
C SER A 25 8.63 -0.92 3.98
N ASP A 26 7.97 0.17 4.41
CA ASP A 26 8.07 1.51 3.80
C ASP A 26 9.31 2.29 4.28
N LEU A 27 10.33 1.56 4.75
CA LEU A 27 11.60 2.15 5.16
C LEU A 27 12.42 2.59 3.92
N SER A 28 13.31 3.57 4.09
CA SER A 28 14.23 3.93 3.01
C SER A 28 15.26 2.82 2.78
N ASP A 29 15.80 2.74 1.56
CA ASP A 29 16.81 1.74 1.20
C ASP A 29 18.08 1.83 2.06
N GLU A 30 18.45 3.05 2.48
CA GLU A 30 19.57 3.29 3.41
C GLU A 30 19.30 2.65 4.79
N VAL A 31 18.08 2.79 5.31
CA VAL A 31 17.68 2.19 6.58
C VAL A 31 17.60 0.67 6.46
N LYS A 32 17.05 0.15 5.36
CA LYS A 32 17.02 -1.30 5.08
C LYS A 32 18.43 -1.88 5.03
N ALA A 33 19.35 -1.22 4.31
CA ALA A 33 20.75 -1.64 4.23
C ALA A 33 21.44 -1.61 5.61
N GLY A 34 21.14 -0.60 6.44
CA GLY A 34 21.62 -0.53 7.82
C GLY A 34 21.18 -1.72 8.66
N PHE A 35 19.91 -2.10 8.60
CA PHE A 35 19.43 -3.30 9.31
C PHE A 35 20.09 -4.58 8.81
N VAL A 36 20.22 -4.75 7.48
CA VAL A 36 20.89 -5.92 6.90
C VAL A 36 22.34 -6.05 7.38
N ALA A 37 23.07 -4.92 7.47
CA ALA A 37 24.44 -4.91 7.96
C ALA A 37 24.56 -5.25 9.46
N MET A 38 23.52 -4.98 10.25
CA MET A 38 23.52 -5.21 11.70
C MET A 38 23.07 -6.63 12.09
N ILE A 39 22.28 -7.32 11.27
CA ILE A 39 21.73 -8.66 11.56
C ILE A 39 22.78 -9.65 12.10
N PRO A 40 24.01 -9.77 11.53
CA PRO A 40 25.01 -10.72 12.02
C PRO A 40 25.45 -10.47 13.47
N GLU A 41 25.37 -9.23 13.93
CA GLU A 41 25.80 -8.79 15.27
C GLU A 41 24.65 -8.80 16.29
N MET A 42 23.42 -9.08 15.85
CA MET A 42 22.24 -9.05 16.72
C MET A 42 22.08 -10.34 17.52
N THR A 43 21.69 -10.19 18.78
CA THR A 43 21.23 -11.33 19.58
C THR A 43 19.87 -11.83 19.09
N ALA A 44 19.50 -13.06 19.44
CA ALA A 44 18.18 -13.60 19.10
C ALA A 44 17.02 -12.69 19.57
N GLU A 45 17.13 -12.16 20.79
CA GLU A 45 16.13 -11.23 21.34
C GLU A 45 16.04 -9.91 20.54
N GLN A 46 17.16 -9.43 20.01
CA GLN A 46 17.19 -8.24 19.17
C GLN A 46 16.58 -8.53 17.79
N LEU A 47 16.83 -9.71 17.21
CA LEU A 47 16.21 -10.15 15.97
C LEU A 47 14.68 -10.28 16.12
N ASP A 48 14.21 -10.84 17.24
CA ASP A 48 12.77 -10.92 17.53
C ASP A 48 12.13 -9.52 17.61
N ARG A 49 12.79 -8.57 18.29
CA ARG A 49 12.32 -7.18 18.34
C ARG A 49 12.31 -6.53 16.96
N LEU A 50 13.33 -6.78 16.14
CA LEU A 50 13.39 -6.28 14.78
C LEU A 50 12.21 -6.81 13.95
N ILE A 51 11.89 -8.11 14.05
CA ILE A 51 10.75 -8.71 13.36
C ILE A 51 9.46 -8.02 13.77
N VAL A 52 9.22 -7.82 15.08
CA VAL A 52 8.02 -7.14 15.57
C VAL A 52 7.91 -5.70 15.04
N LEU A 53 9.03 -4.97 15.00
CA LEU A 53 9.07 -3.60 14.46
C LEU A 53 8.74 -3.57 12.97
N LEU A 54 9.35 -4.46 12.17
CA LEU A 54 9.07 -4.54 10.74
C LEU A 54 7.63 -4.97 10.47
N GLU A 55 7.08 -5.90 11.25
CA GLU A 55 5.67 -6.30 11.13
C GLU A 55 4.70 -5.16 11.45
N SER A 56 4.99 -4.34 12.46
CA SER A 56 4.18 -3.15 12.76
C SER A 56 4.24 -2.16 11.60
N ASN A 57 5.45 -1.88 11.10
CA ASN A 57 5.63 -0.96 9.99
C ASN A 57 4.88 -1.40 8.73
N VAL A 58 4.96 -2.69 8.37
CA VAL A 58 4.24 -3.24 7.21
C VAL A 58 2.72 -3.12 7.41
N LYS A 59 2.20 -3.43 8.60
CA LYS A 59 0.76 -3.31 8.91
C LYS A 59 0.27 -1.87 8.84
N GLU A 60 1.03 -0.93 9.40
CA GLU A 60 0.71 0.49 9.37
C GLU A 60 0.72 1.04 7.94
N THR A 61 1.71 0.65 7.14
CA THR A 61 1.80 1.02 5.72
C THR A 61 0.58 0.53 4.95
N ALA A 62 0.23 -0.76 5.09
CA ALA A 62 -0.94 -1.33 4.42
C ALA A 62 -2.25 -0.60 4.79
N ALA A 63 -2.42 -0.25 6.08
CA ALA A 63 -3.60 0.49 6.54
C ALA A 63 -3.65 1.93 5.98
N LEU A 64 -2.50 2.60 5.88
CA LEU A 64 -2.41 3.93 5.30
C LEU A 64 -2.69 3.92 3.79
N GLU A 65 -2.14 2.96 3.05
CA GLU A 65 -2.39 2.79 1.62
C GLU A 65 -3.86 2.48 1.33
N GLU A 66 -4.49 1.59 2.11
CA GLU A 66 -5.91 1.29 2.00
C GLU A 66 -6.77 2.54 2.23
N GLN A 67 -6.44 3.33 3.25
CA GLN A 67 -7.13 4.59 3.54
C GLN A 67 -6.98 5.61 2.40
N GLN A 68 -5.78 5.73 1.82
CA GLN A 68 -5.51 6.64 0.71
C GLN A 68 -6.23 6.21 -0.57
N LEU A 69 -6.30 4.90 -0.84
CA LEU A 69 -7.04 4.34 -1.96
C LEU A 69 -8.53 4.65 -1.82
N GLY A 70 -9.12 4.40 -0.64
CA GLY A 70 -10.52 4.69 -0.37
C GLY A 70 -10.89 6.16 -0.59
N ARG A 71 -10.03 7.10 -0.14
CA ARG A 71 -10.21 8.53 -0.39
C ARG A 71 -10.11 8.89 -1.87
N SER A 72 -9.18 8.28 -2.59
CA SER A 72 -8.97 8.53 -4.02
C SER A 72 -10.16 8.06 -4.86
N VAL A 73 -10.72 6.89 -4.54
CA VAL A 73 -11.94 6.36 -5.19
C VAL A 73 -13.13 7.28 -4.94
N GLN A 74 -13.36 7.71 -3.70
CA GLN A 74 -14.45 8.65 -3.37
C GLN A 74 -14.30 9.98 -4.11
N LYS A 75 -13.08 10.52 -4.22
CA LYS A 75 -12.80 11.74 -4.96
C LYS A 75 -13.08 11.57 -6.46
N ALA A 76 -12.65 10.45 -7.03
CA ALA A 76 -12.91 10.13 -8.44
C ALA A 76 -14.42 9.99 -8.73
N GLN A 77 -15.16 9.31 -7.85
CA GLN A 77 -16.61 9.16 -7.98
C GLN A 77 -17.33 10.51 -7.92
N LYS A 78 -16.96 11.37 -6.95
CA LYS A 78 -17.55 12.72 -6.84
C LYS A 78 -17.24 13.59 -8.06
N ALA A 79 -16.02 13.49 -8.61
CA ALA A 79 -15.63 14.21 -9.82
C ALA A 79 -16.46 13.74 -11.03
N TYR A 80 -16.63 12.42 -11.19
CA TYR A 80 -17.46 11.84 -12.24
C TYR A 80 -18.92 12.29 -12.14
N GLU A 81 -19.54 12.19 -10.96
CA GLU A 81 -20.92 12.63 -10.75
C GLU A 81 -21.12 14.12 -11.05
N THR A 82 -20.14 14.95 -10.71
CA THR A 82 -20.18 16.38 -10.99
C THR A 82 -20.10 16.65 -12.49
N ALA A 83 -19.15 16.02 -13.18
CA ALA A 83 -19.00 16.14 -14.63
C ALA A 83 -20.25 15.64 -15.37
N HIS A 84 -20.81 14.51 -14.95
CA HIS A 84 -22.02 13.95 -15.54
C HIS A 84 -23.22 14.89 -15.37
N LYS A 85 -23.42 15.49 -14.19
CA LYS A 85 -24.51 16.46 -13.97
C LYS A 85 -24.35 17.71 -14.83
N GLU A 86 -23.12 18.17 -15.01
CA GLU A 86 -22.83 19.31 -15.88
C GLU A 86 -23.09 19.00 -17.35
N GLU A 87 -22.66 17.83 -17.82
CA GLU A 87 -22.93 17.38 -19.20
C GLU A 87 -24.43 17.18 -19.44
N GLU A 88 -25.15 16.56 -18.51
CA GLU A 88 -26.60 16.38 -18.59
C GLU A 88 -27.31 17.74 -18.67
N LYS A 89 -26.91 18.70 -17.83
CA LYS A 89 -27.44 20.07 -17.88
C LYS A 89 -27.13 20.75 -19.22
N LYS A 90 -25.92 20.57 -19.76
CA LYS A 90 -25.56 21.10 -21.10
C LYS A 90 -26.41 20.45 -22.19
N ALA A 91 -26.58 19.13 -22.17
CA ALA A 91 -27.39 18.40 -23.14
C ALA A 91 -28.85 18.85 -23.12
N ILE A 92 -29.46 18.97 -21.94
CA ILE A 92 -30.82 19.48 -21.78
C ILE A 92 -30.96 20.90 -22.32
N ASN A 93 -30.00 21.79 -22.02
CA ASN A 93 -30.01 23.16 -22.52
C ASN A 93 -29.88 23.22 -24.06
N SER A 94 -29.02 22.38 -24.64
CA SER A 94 -28.88 22.26 -26.09
C SER A 94 -30.16 21.76 -26.75
N LEU A 95 -30.83 20.76 -26.15
CA LEU A 95 -32.12 20.26 -26.65
C LEU A 95 -33.19 21.35 -26.63
N LYS A 96 -33.31 22.11 -25.53
CA LYS A 96 -34.25 23.25 -25.45
C LYS A 96 -33.94 24.33 -26.48
N ALA A 97 -32.67 24.61 -26.74
CA ALA A 97 -32.28 25.58 -27.77
C ALA A 97 -32.70 25.13 -29.18
N ILE A 98 -32.55 23.84 -29.48
CA ILE A 98 -33.00 23.25 -30.75
C ILE A 98 -34.53 23.29 -30.86
N GLU A 99 -35.24 22.95 -29.79
CA GLU A 99 -36.70 22.97 -29.76
C GLU A 99 -37.28 24.38 -29.97
N ASN A 100 -36.64 25.40 -29.38
CA ASN A 100 -36.99 26.80 -29.62
C ASN A 100 -36.71 27.27 -31.05
N LEU A 101 -35.68 26.73 -31.71
CA LEU A 101 -35.37 27.03 -33.11
C LEU A 101 -36.35 26.37 -34.09
N LEU A 102 -36.91 25.21 -33.75
CA LEU A 102 -37.87 24.48 -34.58
C LEU A 102 -39.32 25.00 -34.45
N ASN A 103 -39.64 25.69 -33.35
CA ASN A 103 -40.96 26.27 -33.08
C ASN A 103 -41.09 27.75 -33.49
N GLN A 104 -40.08 28.31 -34.17
CA GLN A 104 -40.12 29.61 -34.86
C GLN A 104 -40.38 29.42 -36.35
#